data_AF-A0A8K1FVA7-F1
#
_entry.id   AF-A0A8K1FVA7-F1
#
_cell.length_a   1.000
_cell.length_b   1.000
_cell.length_c   1.000
_cell.angle_alpha   90.00
_cell.angle_beta   90.00
_cell.angle_gamma   90.00
#
_symmetry.space_group_name_H-M   'P 1'
#
loop_
_entity.id
_entity.type
_entity.pdbx_description
1 polymer ?
#
loop_
_entity_poly.entity_id
_entity_poly.type
_entity_poly.pdbx_seq_one_letter_code
_entity_poly.pdbx_strand_id
1 'polypeptide(L)' 'LKKSLYAIFSQFGQILDILVSRSLRMRGQAFVIFKEMSSATNALRSMQGFPFYDKPM' A
#
# COMPACT_ATOMS: atom_id res chain seq x y z
N LEU A 1 -4.02 9.84 0.45
CA LEU A 1 -3.02 8.78 0.20
C LEU A 1 -2.87 7.83 1.39
N LYS A 2 -2.24 8.21 2.52
CA LYS A 2 -2.04 7.29 3.67
C LYS A 2 -3.35 6.64 4.18
N LYS A 3 -4.42 7.44 4.34
CA LYS A 3 -5.76 6.94 4.73
C LYS A 3 -6.37 5.97 3.71
N SER A 4 -6.28 6.30 2.43
CA SER A 4 -6.80 5.46 1.33
C SER A 4 -6.04 4.14 1.22
N LEU A 5 -4.70 4.18 1.32
CA LEU A 5 -3.86 2.99 1.36
C LEU A 5 -4.21 2.13 2.57
N TYR A 6 -4.37 2.74 3.76
CA TYR A 6 -4.79 1.98 4.94
C TYR A 6 -6.14 1.29 4.73
N ALA A 7 -7.14 1.99 4.17
CA ALA A 7 -8.47 1.42 3.94
C ALA A 7 -8.47 0.23 2.98
N ILE A 8 -7.63 0.27 1.94
CA ILE A 8 -7.53 -0.82 0.95
C ILE A 8 -6.68 -1.97 1.48
N PHE A 9 -5.56 -1.67 2.13
CA PHE A 9 -4.59 -2.69 2.51
C PHE A 9 -4.90 -3.36 3.86
N SER A 10 -5.71 -2.73 4.71
CA SER A 10 -6.10 -3.33 6.01
C SER A 10 -6.88 -4.63 5.86
N GLN A 11 -7.52 -4.87 4.71
CA GLN A 11 -8.21 -6.13 4.41
C GLN A 11 -7.27 -7.34 4.33
N PHE A 12 -5.99 -7.13 4.02
CA PHE A 12 -5.01 -8.21 3.90
C PHE A 12 -4.34 -8.58 5.23
N GLY A 13 -4.42 -7.70 6.23
CA GLY A 13 -3.88 -7.94 7.56
C GLY A 13 -3.53 -6.68 8.34
N GLN A 14 -2.97 -6.87 9.54
CA GLN A 14 -2.57 -5.77 10.41
C GLN A 14 -1.40 -4.98 9.81
N ILE A 15 -1.61 -3.68 9.61
CA ILE A 15 -0.59 -2.73 9.15
C ILE A 15 0.10 -2.12 10.36
N LEU A 16 1.43 -2.18 10.40
CA LEU A 16 2.27 -1.55 11.41
C LEU A 16 2.48 -0.06 11.11
N ASP A 17 2.84 0.26 9.86
CA ASP A 17 2.98 1.65 9.41
C ASP A 17 2.82 1.76 7.89
N ILE A 18 2.56 2.98 7.43
CA ILE A 18 2.57 3.34 6.02
C ILE A 18 3.46 4.58 5.84
N LEU A 19 4.57 4.40 5.14
CA LEU A 19 5.52 5.47 4.85
C LEU A 19 5.18 6.11 3.51
N VAL A 20 4.94 7.42 3.53
CA VAL A 20 4.70 8.24 2.35
C VAL A 20 5.49 9.54 2.53
N SER A 21 6.27 9.92 1.53
CA SER A 21 6.99 11.19 1.53
C SER A 21 6.56 12.05 0.35
N ARG A 22 6.52 13.37 0.57
CA ARG A 22 6.20 14.36 -0.47
C ARG A 22 7.44 14.88 -1.19
N SER A 23 8.63 14.38 -0.87
CA SER A 23 9.84 14.77 -1.58
C SER A 23 9.74 14.39 -3.06
N LEU A 24 10.39 15.16 -3.93
CA LEU A 24 10.33 14.95 -5.37
C LEU A 24 10.72 13.52 -5.76
N ARG A 25 11.73 12.95 -5.07
CA ARG A 25 12.23 11.58 -5.27
C ARG A 25 11.23 10.49 -4.87
N MET A 26 10.38 10.74 -3.88
CA MET A 26 9.43 9.75 -3.33
C MET A 26 7.99 9.97 -3.80
N ARG A 27 7.77 10.96 -4.68
CA ARG A 27 6.43 11.27 -5.18
C ARG A 27 5.88 10.07 -5.97
N GLY A 28 4.68 9.64 -5.60
CA GLY A 28 4.03 8.47 -6.19
C GLY A 28 4.44 7.12 -5.60
N GLN A 29 5.35 7.12 -4.61
CA GLN A 29 5.76 5.91 -3.90
C GLN A 29 5.19 5.89 -2.49
N ALA A 30 4.88 4.68 -2.01
CA ALA A 30 4.46 4.43 -0.64
C ALA A 30 4.95 3.05 -0.21
N PHE A 31 5.23 2.89 1.08
CA PHE A 31 5.57 1.59 1.67
C PHE A 31 4.51 1.26 2.71
N VAL A 32 3.88 0.09 2.58
CA VAL A 32 2.93 -0.45 3.56
C VAL A 32 3.64 -1.57 4.30
N ILE A 33 3.82 -1.42 5.61
CA ILE A 33 4.50 -2.39 6.46
C ILE A 33 3.45 -3.23 7.15
N PHE A 34 3.36 -4.50 6.81
CA PHE A 34 2.48 -5.46 7.47
C PHE A 34 3.19 -6.13 8.65
N LYS A 35 2.41 -6.59 9.62
CA LYS A 35 2.92 -7.42 10.72
C LYS A 35 3.36 -8.80 10.23
N GLU A 36 2.60 -9.39 9.31
CA GLU A 36 2.83 -10.75 8.79
C GLU A 36 3.28 -10.74 7.34
N MET A 37 4.23 -11.62 6.99
CA MET A 37 4.75 -11.75 5.62
C MET A 37 3.70 -12.30 4.64
N SER A 38 2.80 -13.15 5.12
CA SER A 38 1.69 -13.70 4.32
C SER A 38 0.73 -12.61 3.87
N SER A 39 0.39 -11.65 4.75
CA SER A 39 -0.42 -10.48 4.42
C SER A 39 0.19 -9.63 3.32
N ALA A 40 1.50 -9.36 3.40
CA ALA A 40 2.21 -8.61 2.35
C ALA A 40 2.19 -9.33 1.00
N THR A 41 2.40 -10.65 1.02
CA THR A 41 2.41 -11.48 -0.20
C THR A 41 1.02 -11.54 -0.85
N ASN A 42 -0.04 -11.69 -0.06
CA ASN A 42 -1.42 -11.71 -0.54
C ASN A 42 -1.84 -10.35 -1.10
N ALA A 43 -1.47 -9.27 -0.41
CA ALA A 43 -1.69 -7.90 -0.87
C ALA A 43 -1.03 -7.65 -2.23
N LEU A 44 0.24 -8.05 -2.38
CA LEU A 44 0.98 -7.90 -3.63
C LEU A 44 0.27 -8.60 -4.80
N ARG A 45 -0.11 -9.88 -4.63
CA ARG A 45 -0.77 -10.66 -5.69
C ARG A 45 -2.14 -10.09 -6.08
N SER A 46 -2.88 -9.58 -5.10
CA SER A 46 -4.27 -9.12 -5.31
C SER A 46 -4.35 -7.69 -5.84
N MET A 47 -3.38 -6.84 -5.49
CA MET A 47 -3.41 -5.40 -5.80
C MET A 47 -2.54 -5.02 -7.00
N GLN A 48 -1.75 -5.95 -7.55
CA GLN A 48 -0.92 -5.68 -8.72
C GLN A 48 -1.78 -5.23 -9.92
N GLY A 49 -1.57 -4.00 -10.40
CA GLY A 49 -2.33 -3.44 -11.51
C GLY A 49 -3.74 -2.98 -11.15
N PHE A 50 -4.14 -3.01 -9.88
CA PHE A 50 -5.42 -2.48 -9.43
C PHE A 50 -5.50 -0.97 -9.70
N PRO A 51 -6.57 -0.46 -10.35
CA PRO A 51 -6.73 0.96 -10.59
C PRO A 51 -6.90 1.75 -9.28
N PHE A 52 -5.97 2.65 -9.01
CA PHE A 52 -5.97 3.52 -7.83
C PHE A 52 -5.71 4.96 -8.23
N TYR A 53 -6.70 5.83 -8.02
CA TYR A 53 -6.68 7.22 -8.54
C TYR A 53 -6.35 7.26 -10.04
N ASP A 54 -7.08 6.45 -10.82
CA ASP A 54 -6.98 6.35 -12.28
C ASP A 54 -5.61 5.90 -12.81
N LYS A 55 -4.77 5.32 -11.95
CA LYS A 55 -3.48 4.74 -12.31
C LYS A 55 -3.37 3.30 -11.81
N PRO A 56 -2.83 2.36 -12.60
CA PRO A 56 -2.52 1.03 -12.10
C PRO A 56 -1.46 1.12 -11.00
N MET A 57 -1.67 0.40 -9.90
CA MET A 57 -0.76 0.30 -8.77
C MET A 57 0.38 -0.68 -9.03
#